data_AF-A0A224ZB19-F1
#
_entry.id   AF-A0A224ZB19-F1
#
_cell.length_a   1.000
_cell.length_b   1.000
_cell.length_c   1.000
_cell.angle_alpha   90.00
_cell.angle_beta   90.00
_cell.angle_gamma   90.00
#
_symmetry.space_group_name_H-M   'P 1'
#
loop_
_entity.id
_entity.type
_entity.pdbx_description
1 polymer ?
#
loop_
_entity_poly.entity_id
_entity_poly.type
_entity_poly.pdbx_seq_one_letter_code
_entity_poly.pdbx_strand_id
1 'polypeptide(L)'
;MVVMEATIYLIRIDLFRQFPALKKAIRTATTAVEADEKQNYRKALRFYKQAIKDFDRAMEREPLEEPSKQVLRNKCAKYSERIAFINEHLYGNSDKEGLIDCDDERPKRRFWLCCC
;
A
#
# COMPACT_ATOMS: atom_id res chain seq x y z
N MET A 1 25.81 15.68 -24.16
CA MET A 1 25.39 14.50 -23.37
C MET A 1 24.64 14.90 -22.11
N VAL A 2 23.51 15.63 -22.19
CA VAL A 2 22.73 16.06 -20.99
C VAL A 2 21.20 15.93 -21.16
N VAL A 3 20.70 15.58 -22.36
CA VAL A 3 19.25 15.49 -22.64
C VAL A 3 18.65 14.09 -22.45
N MET A 4 19.44 13.09 -22.04
CA MET A 4 18.98 11.70 -21.88
C MET A 4 18.40 11.39 -20.49
N GLU A 5 18.66 12.22 -19.48
CA GLU A 5 18.11 11.98 -18.13
C GLU A 5 16.64 12.45 -18.04
N ALA A 6 16.30 13.60 -18.63
CA ALA A 6 14.95 14.17 -18.57
C ALA A 6 13.88 13.33 -19.30
N THR A 7 14.24 12.66 -20.39
CA THR A 7 13.33 11.78 -21.13
C THR A 7 13.04 10.48 -20.39
N ILE A 8 14.00 9.94 -19.62
CA ILE A 8 13.78 8.80 -18.72
C ILE A 8 12.77 9.14 -17.62
N TYR A 9 12.85 10.35 -17.03
CA TYR A 9 11.88 10.80 -16.03
C TYR A 9 10.47 10.98 -16.60
N LEU A 10 10.33 11.47 -17.84
CA LEU A 10 9.03 11.64 -18.49
C LEU A 10 8.40 10.30 -18.90
N ILE A 11 9.18 9.34 -19.42
CA ILE A 11 8.70 7.97 -19.71
C ILE A 11 8.25 7.24 -18.44
N ARG A 12 8.87 7.54 -17.29
CA ARG A 12 8.51 6.98 -15.97
C ARG A 12 7.22 7.60 -15.39
N ILE A 13 6.85 8.83 -15.78
CA ILE A 13 5.58 9.47 -15.41
C ILE A 13 4.43 8.91 -16.26
N ASP A 14 4.65 8.64 -17.54
CA ASP A 14 3.64 8.01 -18.42
C ASP A 14 3.31 6.57 -18.02
N LEU A 15 4.21 5.87 -17.31
CA LEU A 15 3.97 4.54 -16.74
C LEU A 15 2.93 4.56 -15.61
N PHE A 16 2.67 5.70 -14.98
CA PHE A 16 1.63 5.83 -13.95
C PHE A 16 0.21 5.84 -14.54
N ARG A 17 0.07 6.02 -15.86
CA ARG A 17 -1.20 5.99 -16.57
C ARG A 17 -1.70 4.55 -16.83
N GLN A 18 -0.81 3.55 -16.82
CA GLN A 18 -1.10 2.19 -17.29
C GLN A 18 -1.86 1.31 -16.28
N PHE A 19 -1.86 1.68 -15.00
CA PHE A 19 -2.20 0.78 -13.90
C PHE A 19 -3.43 1.25 -13.10
N PRO A 20 -4.65 0.85 -13.51
CA PRO A 20 -5.88 1.33 -12.89
C PRO A 20 -6.02 0.86 -11.43
N ALA A 21 -5.48 -0.31 -11.07
CA ALA A 21 -5.54 -0.80 -9.70
C ALA A 21 -4.58 -0.02 -8.79
N LEU A 22 -3.35 0.23 -9.24
CA LEU A 22 -2.39 1.05 -8.51
C LEU A 22 -2.87 2.50 -8.36
N LYS A 23 -3.42 3.09 -9.42
CA LYS A 23 -3.99 4.46 -9.36
C LYS A 23 -5.12 4.55 -8.34
N LYS A 24 -5.98 3.53 -8.25
CA LYS A 24 -7.03 3.46 -7.24
C LYS A 24 -6.43 3.37 -5.82
N ALA A 25 -5.46 2.48 -5.61
CA ALA A 25 -4.79 2.32 -4.31
C ALA A 25 -4.18 3.63 -3.81
N ILE A 26 -3.54 4.39 -4.70
CA ILE A 26 -2.91 5.67 -4.36
C ILE A 26 -3.96 6.71 -4.01
N ARG A 27 -5.09 6.77 -4.73
CA ARG A 27 -6.22 7.65 -4.35
C ARG A 27 -6.77 7.31 -2.97
N THR A 28 -6.91 6.03 -2.65
CA THR A 28 -7.33 5.59 -1.30
C THR A 28 -6.32 6.02 -0.24
N ALA A 29 -5.02 5.88 -0.53
CA ALA A 29 -3.94 6.27 0.37
C ALA A 29 -3.87 7.79 0.59
N THR A 30 -4.07 8.61 -0.45
CA THR A 30 -4.11 10.07 -0.31
C THR A 30 -5.31 10.50 0.55
N THR A 31 -6.49 9.91 0.35
CA THR A 31 -7.66 10.18 1.20
C THR A 31 -7.40 9.75 2.66
N ALA A 32 -6.62 8.70 2.89
CA ALA A 32 -6.22 8.31 4.25
C ALA A 32 -5.34 9.38 4.92
N VAL A 33 -4.36 9.91 4.19
CA VAL A 33 -3.46 10.98 4.68
C VAL A 33 -4.25 12.27 4.96
N GLU A 34 -5.15 12.67 4.05
CA GLU A 34 -6.02 13.84 4.28
C GLU A 34 -6.90 13.69 5.53
N ALA A 35 -7.35 12.46 5.83
CA ALA A 35 -8.13 12.19 7.03
C ALA A 35 -7.27 12.22 8.31
N ASP A 36 -6.00 11.79 8.23
CA ASP A 36 -5.02 11.85 9.31
C ASP A 36 -4.63 13.30 9.64
N GLU A 37 -4.42 14.13 8.62
CA GLU A 37 -4.17 15.58 8.77
C GLU A 37 -5.35 16.30 9.43
N LYS A 38 -6.59 15.86 9.13
CA LYS A 38 -7.82 16.37 9.77
C LYS A 38 -8.06 15.78 11.16
N GLN A 39 -7.10 15.05 11.73
CA GLN A 39 -7.19 14.35 13.03
C GLN A 39 -8.38 13.38 13.13
N ASN A 40 -8.93 12.94 11.99
CA ASN A 40 -10.02 11.98 11.96
C ASN A 40 -9.46 10.55 11.92
N TYR A 41 -8.83 10.17 13.03
CA TYR A 41 -8.11 8.91 13.19
C TYR A 41 -8.97 7.67 12.92
N ARG A 42 -10.25 7.68 13.33
CA ARG A 42 -11.18 6.56 13.09
C ARG A 42 -11.43 6.30 11.61
N LYS A 43 -11.58 7.36 10.81
CA LYS A 43 -11.73 7.22 9.35
C LYS A 43 -10.40 6.89 8.69
N ALA A 44 -9.31 7.54 9.11
CA ALA A 44 -7.96 7.30 8.59
C ALA A 44 -7.56 5.83 8.70
N LEU A 45 -7.81 5.18 9.85
CA LEU A 45 -7.55 3.75 10.05
C LEU A 45 -8.22 2.86 9.00
N ARG A 46 -9.49 3.13 8.68
CA ARG A 46 -10.24 2.36 7.67
C ARG A 46 -9.64 2.55 6.28
N PHE A 47 -9.30 3.79 5.93
CA PHE A 47 -8.72 4.10 4.63
C PHE A 47 -7.29 3.55 4.47
N TYR A 48 -6.46 3.57 5.52
CA TYR A 48 -5.13 2.96 5.47
C TYR A 48 -5.19 1.45 5.27
N LYS A 49 -6.11 0.74 5.96
CA LYS A 49 -6.34 -0.70 5.74
C LYS A 49 -6.80 -0.99 4.31
N GLN A 50 -7.73 -0.19 3.80
CA GLN A 50 -8.21 -0.34 2.43
C GLN A 50 -7.10 -0.08 1.40
N ALA A 51 -6.25 0.90 1.65
CA ALA A 51 -5.10 1.20 0.80
C ALA A 51 -4.12 0.03 0.72
N ILE A 52 -3.77 -0.60 1.85
CA ILE A 52 -2.90 -1.79 1.88
C ILE A 52 -3.51 -2.94 1.06
N LYS A 53 -4.81 -3.23 1.26
CA LYS A 53 -5.52 -4.26 0.47
C LYS A 53 -5.52 -3.96 -1.04
N ASP A 54 -5.68 -2.69 -1.42
CA ASP A 54 -5.64 -2.27 -2.81
C ASP A 54 -4.19 -2.37 -3.39
N PHE A 55 -3.16 -2.11 -2.59
CA PHE A 55 -1.75 -2.30 -2.98
C PHE A 55 -1.40 -3.78 -3.19
N ASP A 56 -1.85 -4.67 -2.30
CA ASP A 56 -1.66 -6.11 -2.47
C ASP A 56 -2.32 -6.61 -3.76
N ARG A 57 -3.55 -6.17 -4.02
CA ARG A 57 -4.27 -6.49 -5.25
C ARG A 57 -3.54 -5.98 -6.50
N ALA A 58 -2.94 -4.79 -6.44
CA ALA A 58 -2.15 -4.25 -7.55
C ALA A 58 -0.91 -5.12 -7.80
N MET A 59 -0.20 -5.56 -6.75
CA MET A 59 0.98 -6.43 -6.87
C MET A 59 0.69 -7.79 -7.51
N GLU A 60 -0.53 -8.31 -7.34
CA GLU A 60 -0.92 -9.60 -7.92
C GLU A 60 -1.44 -9.52 -9.36
N ARG A 61 -2.13 -8.43 -9.69
CA ARG A 61 -2.80 -8.27 -11.00
C ARG A 61 -1.92 -7.63 -12.05
N GLU A 62 -1.02 -6.74 -11.62
CA GLU A 62 -0.21 -5.94 -12.53
C GLU A 62 1.18 -6.58 -12.70
N PRO A 63 1.71 -6.66 -13.94
CA PRO A 63 3.06 -7.13 -14.20
C PRO A 63 4.07 -6.06 -13.79
N LEU A 64 4.26 -5.89 -12.48
CA LEU A 64 5.26 -4.98 -11.92
C LEU A 64 6.62 -5.66 -11.86
N GLU A 65 7.68 -4.90 -12.15
CA GLU A 65 9.05 -5.33 -11.90
C GLU A 65 9.34 -5.43 -10.39
N GLU A 66 10.24 -6.32 -9.98
CA GLU A 66 10.65 -6.49 -8.57
C GLU A 66 11.07 -5.20 -7.85
N PRO A 67 11.85 -4.25 -8.43
CA PRO A 67 12.14 -2.98 -7.78
C PRO A 67 10.87 -2.17 -7.44
N SER A 68 9.88 -2.17 -8.33
CA SER A 68 8.60 -1.47 -8.12
C SER A 68 7.77 -2.16 -7.03
N LYS A 69 7.75 -3.50 -7.00
CA LYS A 69 7.12 -4.26 -5.92
C LYS A 69 7.77 -3.98 -4.57
N GLN A 70 9.09 -3.85 -4.51
CA GLN A 70 9.80 -3.52 -3.28
C GLN A 70 9.41 -2.12 -2.75
N VAL A 71 9.26 -1.13 -3.64
CA VAL A 71 8.78 0.20 -3.25
C VAL A 71 7.36 0.13 -2.67
N LEU A 72 6.46 -0.64 -3.27
CA LEU A 72 5.10 -0.83 -2.76
C LEU A 72 5.08 -1.54 -1.40
N ARG A 73 5.91 -2.57 -1.21
CA ARG A 73 6.06 -3.25 0.09
C ARG A 73 6.56 -2.30 1.17
N ASN A 74 7.56 -1.47 0.86
CA ASN A 74 8.06 -0.45 1.78
C ASN A 74 6.98 0.59 2.14
N LYS A 75 6.10 0.95 1.19
CA LYS A 75 4.96 1.83 1.46
C LYS A 75 3.91 1.17 2.35
N CYS A 76 3.60 -0.10 2.11
CA CYS A 76 2.67 -0.87 2.95
C CYS A 76 3.17 -0.96 4.40
N ALA A 77 4.48 -1.23 4.59
CA ALA A 77 5.11 -1.26 5.91
C ALA A 77 4.95 0.08 6.67
N LYS A 78 5.19 1.20 5.98
CA LYS A 78 4.98 2.53 6.57
C LYS A 78 3.53 2.79 6.96
N TYR A 79 2.57 2.35 6.15
CA TYR A 79 1.15 2.50 6.48
C TYR A 79 0.72 1.60 7.65
N SER A 80 1.26 0.38 7.77
CA SER A 80 1.01 -0.48 8.93
C SER A 80 1.57 0.09 10.23
N GLU A 81 2.78 0.66 10.21
CA GLU A 81 3.36 1.35 11.36
C GLU A 81 2.50 2.53 11.80
N ARG A 82 2.00 3.33 10.84
CA ARG A 82 1.10 4.44 11.14
C ARG A 82 -0.23 3.99 11.74
N ILE A 83 -0.80 2.88 11.26
CA ILE A 83 -2.02 2.27 11.84
C ILE A 83 -1.77 1.89 13.30
N ALA A 84 -0.63 1.25 13.61
CA ALA A 84 -0.28 0.85 14.96
C ALA A 84 -0.18 2.08 15.90
N PHE A 85 0.49 3.13 15.45
CA PHE A 85 0.59 4.39 16.19
C PHE A 85 -0.79 5.03 16.45
N ILE A 86 -1.66 5.08 15.43
CA ILE A 86 -3.00 5.64 15.58
C ILE A 86 -3.85 4.79 16.55
N ASN A 87 -3.73 3.46 16.50
CA ASN A 87 -4.41 2.58 17.44
C ASN A 87 -3.93 2.80 18.87
N GLU A 88 -2.62 2.91 19.08
CA GLU A 88 -2.06 3.23 20.40
C GLU A 88 -2.56 4.58 20.91
N HIS A 89 -2.61 5.60 20.04
CA HIS A 89 -3.13 6.92 20.40
C HIS A 89 -4.63 6.89 20.78
N LEU A 90 -5.44 6.04 20.14
CA LEU A 90 -6.88 5.95 20.40
C LEU A 90 -7.24 5.04 21.58
N TYR A 91 -6.47 3.96 21.81
CA TYR A 91 -6.78 2.92 22.80
C TYR A 91 -5.80 2.88 23.98
N GLY A 92 -4.82 3.78 24.03
CA GLY A 92 -3.74 3.81 25.03
C GLY A 92 -4.16 3.95 26.50
N ASN A 93 -5.46 4.13 26.80
CA ASN A 93 -5.99 4.19 28.17
C ASN A 93 -7.25 3.34 28.43
N SER A 94 -7.75 2.58 27.45
CA SER A 94 -8.93 1.74 27.64
C SER A 94 -8.68 0.42 26.93
N ASP A 95 -8.40 -0.60 27.74
CA ASP A 95 -8.48 -2.04 27.51
C ASP A 95 -8.30 -2.54 26.07
N LYS A 96 -7.30 -3.41 25.89
CA LYS A 96 -6.77 -3.97 24.64
C LYS A 96 -7.77 -4.85 23.87
N GLU A 97 -8.98 -4.37 23.61
CA GLU A 97 -10.05 -5.07 22.91
C GLU A 97 -10.32 -4.35 21.59
N GLY A 98 -9.32 -4.38 20.71
CA GLY A 98 -9.39 -3.72 19.41
C GLY A 98 -8.23 -4.06 18.50
N LEU A 99 -7.46 -5.12 18.82
CA LEU A 99 -6.50 -5.72 17.90
C LEU A 99 -7.33 -6.34 16.77
N ILE A 100 -7.73 -5.51 15.81
CA ILE A 100 -8.34 -5.99 14.58
C ILE A 100 -7.22 -6.71 13.87
N ASP A 101 -7.26 -8.03 13.98
CA ASP A 101 -6.36 -8.97 13.35
C ASP A 101 -6.07 -8.51 11.92
N CYS A 102 -4.77 -8.37 11.65
CA CYS A 102 -4.30 -8.44 10.29
C CYS A 102 -4.58 -9.88 9.86
N ASP A 103 -5.74 -10.14 9.23
CA ASP A 103 -6.05 -11.46 8.67
C ASP A 103 -4.88 -11.92 7.80
N ASP A 104 -4.11 -12.81 8.39
CA ASP A 104 -2.96 -13.53 7.88
C ASP A 104 -3.51 -14.65 7.00
N GLU A 105 -3.89 -14.37 5.76
CA GLU A 105 -3.98 -15.43 4.74
C GLU A 105 -3.50 -14.90 3.39
N ARG A 106 -2.17 -14.85 3.22
CA ARG A 106 -1.60 -14.99 1.89
C ARG A 106 -1.43 -16.50 1.62
N PRO A 107 -2.26 -17.16 0.79
CA PRO A 107 -1.95 -18.51 0.37
C PRO A 107 -0.64 -18.46 -0.43
N LYS A 108 0.42 -19.06 0.12
CA LYS A 108 1.70 -19.27 -0.56
C LYS A 108 1.39 -20.04 -1.83
N ARG A 109 1.39 -19.35 -2.97
CA ARG A 109 1.24 -19.96 -4.29
C ARG A 109 2.26 -21.10 -4.37
N ARG A 110 1.76 -22.34 -4.37
CA ARG A 110 2.56 -23.56 -4.58
C ARG A 110 3.21 -23.42 -5.94
N PHE A 111 4.46 -23.01 -5.93
CA PHE A 111 5.35 -23.03 -7.08
C PHE A 111 5.74 -24.50 -7.28
N TRP A 112 4.96 -25.22 -8.08
CA TRP A 112 5.44 -26.43 -8.74
C TRP A 112 5.51 -26.10 -10.22
N LEU A 113 6.62 -25.47 -10.61
CA LEU A 113 7.08 -25.59 -11.99
C LEU A 113 7.49 -27.06 -12.20
N CYS A 114 6.73 -27.68 -13.11
CA CYS A 114 7.08 -28.74 -14.06
C CYS A 114 8.38 -29.54 -13.85
N CYS A 115 8.26 -30.87 -13.85
CA CYS A 115 9.09 -31.75 -14.70
C CYS A 115 8.58 -33.21 -14.66
N CYS A 116 7.75 -33.57 -15.63
CA CYS A 116 7.81 -34.85 -16.36
C CYS A 116 7.44 -34.57 -17.81
#